data_AF-A0A924GCY8-F1
#
_entry.id   AF-A0A924GCY8-F1
#
_cell.length_a   1.000
_cell.length_b   1.000
_cell.length_c   1.000
_cell.angle_alpha   90.00
_cell.angle_beta   90.00
_cell.angle_gamma   90.00
#
_symmetry.space_group_name_H-M   'P 1'
#
loop_
_entity.id
_entity.type
_entity.pdbx_description
1 polymer ?
#
loop_
_entity_poly.entity_id
_entity_poly.type
_entity_poly.pdbx_seq_one_letter_code
_entity_poly.pdbx_strand_id
1 'polypeptide(L)'
;MGDSTGGYCSAKLAMLQPATFPAAVALSGYYNTLKNNTTGDLRGGSLVLRKLNDLLWRLKHMPAPAVSLLVTTSRDENGPEGHSNTAAFLRLVKPPLFVDSIIQRHGGHNFATWSGQMPTALSWLSKKLPPIQAR
;
A
#
# COMPACT_ATOMS: atom_id res chain seq x y z
N MET A 1 -0.87 6.92 6.00
CA MET A 1 -2.14 6.24 5.67
C MET A 1 -2.75 6.99 4.50
N GLY A 2 -3.42 6.28 3.59
CA GLY A 2 -4.22 6.91 2.53
C GLY A 2 -5.10 5.89 1.81
N ASP A 3 -6.08 6.39 1.06
CA ASP A 3 -6.95 5.62 0.18
C ASP A 3 -6.50 5.70 -1.29
N SER A 4 -6.81 4.68 -2.10
CA SER A 4 -6.56 4.68 -3.54
C SER A 4 -5.09 4.99 -3.89
N THR A 5 -4.86 6.02 -4.70
CA THR A 5 -3.54 6.59 -5.01
C THR A 5 -2.78 7.02 -3.75
N GLY A 6 -3.48 7.55 -2.75
CA GLY A 6 -2.93 7.83 -1.43
C GLY A 6 -2.50 6.57 -0.68
N GLY A 7 -3.20 5.44 -0.89
CA GLY A 7 -2.83 4.13 -0.36
C GLY A 7 -1.51 3.62 -0.96
N TYR A 8 -1.38 3.68 -2.29
CA TYR A 8 -0.12 3.42 -2.99
C TYR A 8 1.02 4.31 -2.45
N CYS A 9 0.79 5.63 -2.36
CA CYS A 9 1.78 6.58 -1.86
C CYS A 9 2.19 6.29 -0.41
N SER A 10 1.22 5.96 0.46
CA SER A 10 1.50 5.63 1.86
C SER A 10 2.35 4.37 1.99
N ALA A 11 2.04 3.30 1.25
CA ALA A 11 2.84 2.08 1.25
C ALA A 11 4.25 2.32 0.68
N LYS A 12 4.33 3.05 -0.43
CA LYS A 12 5.61 3.38 -1.07
C LYS A 12 6.54 4.18 -0.16
N LEU A 13 6.04 5.25 0.47
CA LEU A 13 6.87 6.05 1.39
C LEU A 13 7.39 5.22 2.55
N ALA A 14 6.55 4.37 3.13
CA ALA A 14 6.94 3.47 4.21
C ALA A 14 8.01 2.45 3.79
N MET A 15 7.86 1.87 2.59
CA MET A 15 8.84 0.93 2.04
C MET A 15 10.17 1.58 1.64
N LEU A 16 10.16 2.86 1.27
CA LEU A 16 11.38 3.58 0.87
C LEU A 16 12.10 4.21 2.07
N GLN A 17 11.35 4.68 3.07
CA GLN A 17 11.86 5.35 4.26
C GLN A 17 11.37 4.66 5.55
N PRO A 18 11.72 3.38 5.80
CA PRO A 18 11.23 2.61 6.94
C PRO A 18 11.65 3.20 8.30
N ALA A 19 12.78 3.92 8.35
CA ALA A 19 13.24 4.60 9.57
C ALA A 19 12.36 5.80 9.95
N THR A 20 11.73 6.45 8.96
CA THR A 20 10.83 7.60 9.17
C THR A 20 9.38 7.14 9.32
N PHE A 21 8.98 6.15 8.53
CA PHE A 21 7.62 5.62 8.48
C PHE A 21 7.66 4.12 8.77
N PRO A 22 7.74 3.71 10.06
CA PRO A 22 7.88 2.30 10.45
C PRO A 22 6.59 1.50 10.19
N ALA A 23 5.48 2.19 10.00
CA ALA A 23 4.22 1.58 9.62
C ALA A 23 3.37 2.47 8.69
N ALA A 24 2.54 1.85 7.86
CA ALA A 24 1.59 2.56 7.01
C ALA A 24 0.32 1.73 6.75
N VAL A 25 -0.74 2.43 6.35
CA VAL A 25 -2.00 1.81 5.92
C VAL A 25 -2.34 2.25 4.51
N ALA A 26 -2.69 1.30 3.65
CA ALA A 26 -3.15 1.51 2.29
C ALA A 26 -4.58 0.98 2.14
N LEU A 27 -5.56 1.90 2.09
CA LEU A 27 -6.96 1.54 1.89
C LEU A 27 -7.25 1.43 0.40
N SER A 28 -7.61 0.24 -0.09
CA SER A 28 -7.81 0.00 -1.53
C SER A 28 -6.65 0.54 -2.38
N GLY A 29 -5.42 0.35 -1.92
CA GLY A 29 -4.22 0.76 -2.65
C GLY A 29 -3.86 -0.22 -3.76
N TYR A 30 -3.06 0.26 -4.71
CA TYR A 30 -2.38 -0.55 -5.72
C TYR A 30 -0.86 -0.47 -5.51
N TYR A 31 -0.13 -1.45 -6.03
CA TYR A 31 1.29 -1.69 -5.69
C TYR A 31 2.20 -1.74 -6.91
N ASN A 32 1.71 -1.33 -8.08
CA ASN A 32 2.46 -1.20 -9.32
C ASN A 32 2.45 0.25 -9.81
N THR A 33 3.30 0.58 -10.78
CA THR A 33 3.24 1.89 -11.42
C THR A 33 2.02 2.01 -12.32
N LEU A 34 1.19 3.01 -12.07
CA LEU A 34 0.14 3.38 -13.02
C LEU A 34 0.72 4.13 -14.20
N LYS A 35 0.28 3.73 -15.39
CA LYS A 35 0.34 4.52 -16.62
C LYS A 35 -1.02 4.36 -17.28
N ASN A 36 -1.88 5.34 -17.10
CA ASN A 36 -3.23 5.38 -17.68
C ASN A 36 -3.51 6.79 -18.21
N ASN A 37 -4.63 6.96 -18.91
CA ASN A 37 -4.96 8.22 -19.59
C ASN A 37 -5.11 9.42 -18.62
N THR A 38 -5.42 9.14 -17.35
CA THR A 38 -5.58 10.18 -16.32
C THR A 38 -4.27 10.55 -15.65
N THR A 39 -3.35 9.59 -15.49
CA THR A 39 -2.08 9.76 -14.79
C THR A 39 -0.94 10.22 -15.72
N GLY A 40 -1.01 9.84 -17.01
CA GLY A 40 0.04 10.12 -17.98
C GLY A 40 1.37 9.43 -17.65
N ASP A 41 2.46 9.95 -18.21
CA ASP A 41 3.82 9.48 -17.89
C ASP A 41 4.51 10.41 -16.88
N LEU A 42 4.30 10.14 -15.60
CA LEU A 42 4.95 10.88 -14.49
C LEU A 42 6.45 10.62 -14.37
N ARG A 43 7.04 9.83 -15.27
CA ARG A 43 8.44 9.36 -15.19
C ARG A 43 9.26 9.75 -16.42
N GLY A 44 8.67 10.49 -17.36
CA GLY A 44 9.35 11.00 -18.55
C GLY A 44 10.03 9.89 -19.37
N GLY A 45 9.39 8.72 -19.50
CA GLY A 45 9.95 7.57 -20.20
C GLY A 45 11.05 6.80 -19.45
N SER A 46 11.45 7.23 -18.24
CA SER A 46 12.52 6.56 -17.50
C SER A 46 12.09 5.19 -16.97
N LEU A 47 12.67 4.13 -17.55
CA LEU A 47 12.47 2.75 -17.10
C LEU A 47 12.96 2.53 -15.66
N VAL A 48 14.01 3.25 -15.25
CA VAL A 48 14.55 3.18 -13.88
C VAL A 48 13.53 3.74 -12.91
N LEU A 49 12.98 4.94 -13.17
CA LEU A 49 11.96 5.53 -12.32
C LEU A 49 10.71 4.66 -12.30
N ARG A 50 10.30 4.07 -13.43
CA ARG A 50 9.18 3.12 -13.46
C ARG A 50 9.41 1.95 -12.50
N LYS A 51 10.55 1.26 -12.60
CA LYS A 51 10.89 0.13 -11.72
C LYS A 51 10.96 0.54 -10.24
N LEU A 52 11.59 1.67 -9.93
CA LEU A 52 11.73 2.14 -8.55
C LEU A 52 10.39 2.59 -7.92
N ASN A 53 9.38 2.88 -8.74
CA ASN A 53 8.03 3.22 -8.30
C ASN A 53 7.07 2.01 -8.32
N ASP A 54 7.47 0.85 -8.84
CA ASP A 54 6.64 -0.36 -8.87
C ASP A 54 6.98 -1.22 -7.64
N LEU A 55 6.09 -1.29 -6.65
CA LEU A 55 6.35 -2.03 -5.41
C LEU A 55 6.38 -3.54 -5.63
N LEU A 56 5.61 -4.08 -6.58
CA LEU A 56 5.71 -5.49 -6.99
C LEU A 56 7.08 -5.79 -7.59
N TRP A 57 7.60 -4.91 -8.45
CA TRP A 57 8.94 -5.05 -9.00
C TRP A 57 9.99 -4.98 -7.89
N ARG A 58 9.86 -4.02 -6.96
CA ARG A 58 10.80 -3.88 -5.83
C ARG A 58 10.84 -5.13 -4.98
N LEU A 59 9.71 -5.71 -4.59
CA LEU A 59 9.71 -6.92 -3.75
C LEU A 59 10.33 -8.14 -4.45
N LYS A 60 10.28 -8.19 -5.79
CA LYS A 60 10.93 -9.23 -6.58
C LYS A 60 12.44 -9.04 -6.74
N HIS A 61 12.93 -7.80 -6.79
CA HIS A 61 14.30 -7.50 -7.23
C HIS A 61 15.17 -6.78 -6.19
N MET A 62 14.60 -6.34 -5.07
CA MET A 62 15.29 -5.61 -4.01
C MET A 62 15.07 -6.30 -2.66
N PRO A 63 15.95 -6.06 -1.68
CA PRO A 63 15.68 -6.48 -0.29
C PRO A 63 14.35 -5.91 0.21
N ALA A 64 13.59 -6.72 0.95
CA ALA A 64 12.35 -6.29 1.57
C ALA A 64 12.68 -5.32 2.74
N PRO A 65 12.00 -4.16 2.85
CA PRO A 65 12.24 -3.20 3.91
C PRO A 65 11.64 -3.66 5.24
N ALA A 66 12.28 -3.30 6.36
CA ALA A 66 11.77 -3.59 7.71
C ALA A 66 10.66 -2.61 8.09
N VAL A 67 9.45 -2.89 7.62
CA VAL A 67 8.27 -2.02 7.81
C VAL A 67 7.02 -2.88 8.01
N SER A 68 6.04 -2.35 8.75
CA SER A 68 4.72 -2.99 8.89
C SER A 68 3.68 -2.28 8.02
N LEU A 69 2.92 -3.01 7.20
CA LEU A 69 1.83 -2.43 6.42
C LEU A 69 0.49 -3.07 6.79
N LEU A 70 -0.57 -2.28 6.76
CA LEU A 70 -1.94 -2.77 6.66
C LEU A 70 -2.45 -2.43 5.27
N VAL A 71 -2.84 -3.45 4.51
CA VAL A 71 -3.44 -3.28 3.19
C VAL A 71 -4.89 -3.68 3.21
N THR A 72 -5.75 -2.90 2.57
CA THR A 72 -7.17 -3.26 2.47
C THR A 72 -7.62 -3.28 1.02
N THR A 73 -8.64 -4.08 0.74
CA THR A 73 -9.35 -4.12 -0.55
C THR A 73 -10.69 -4.83 -0.35
N SER A 74 -11.56 -4.77 -1.33
CA SER A 74 -12.76 -5.62 -1.43
C SER A 74 -12.65 -6.58 -2.60
N ARG A 75 -13.27 -7.76 -2.50
CA ARG A 75 -13.37 -8.70 -3.63
C ARG A 75 -14.15 -8.15 -4.83
N ASP A 76 -15.01 -7.15 -4.60
CA ASP A 76 -15.74 -6.48 -5.68
C ASP A 76 -14.91 -5.39 -6.40
N GLU A 77 -13.72 -5.06 -5.89
CA GLU A 77 -12.78 -4.16 -6.59
C GLU A 77 -12.10 -4.90 -7.73
N ASN A 78 -12.75 -4.85 -8.90
CA ASN A 78 -12.29 -5.48 -10.13
C ASN A 78 -11.19 -4.66 -10.84
N GLY A 79 -10.50 -5.31 -11.77
CA GLY A 79 -9.48 -4.67 -12.61
C GLY A 79 -8.04 -4.80 -12.08
N PRO A 80 -7.07 -4.21 -12.80
CA PRO A 80 -5.64 -4.39 -12.54
C PRO A 80 -5.13 -3.65 -11.30
N GLU A 81 -5.92 -2.73 -10.74
CA GLU A 81 -5.60 -1.92 -9.56
C GLU A 81 -6.35 -2.39 -8.30
N GLY A 82 -7.33 -3.30 -8.47
CA GLY A 82 -8.19 -3.77 -7.39
C GLY A 82 -7.66 -4.99 -6.63
N HIS A 83 -8.57 -5.90 -6.26
CA HIS A 83 -8.26 -7.05 -5.40
C HIS A 83 -7.09 -7.90 -5.91
N SER A 84 -7.03 -8.15 -7.22
CA SER A 84 -5.98 -8.96 -7.85
C SER A 84 -4.57 -8.37 -7.65
N ASN A 85 -4.47 -7.04 -7.61
CA ASN A 85 -3.23 -6.30 -7.39
C ASN A 85 -2.74 -6.46 -5.94
N THR A 86 -3.66 -6.27 -4.98
CA THR A 86 -3.39 -6.50 -3.56
C THR A 86 -2.96 -7.95 -3.30
N ALA A 87 -3.64 -8.91 -3.92
CA ALA A 87 -3.27 -10.32 -3.80
C ALA A 87 -1.86 -10.61 -4.39
N ALA A 88 -1.49 -9.96 -5.49
CA ALA A 88 -0.15 -10.07 -6.07
C ALA A 88 0.93 -9.47 -5.16
N PHE A 89 0.65 -8.35 -4.49
CA PHE A 89 1.53 -7.75 -3.50
C PHE A 89 1.75 -8.68 -2.31
N LEU A 90 0.67 -9.19 -1.71
CA LEU A 90 0.72 -10.08 -0.55
C LEU A 90 1.53 -11.36 -0.82
N ARG A 91 1.47 -11.93 -2.03
CA ARG A 91 2.28 -13.11 -2.42
C ARG A 91 3.80 -12.85 -2.46
N LEU A 92 4.23 -11.60 -2.52
CA LEU A 92 5.65 -11.23 -2.60
C LEU A 92 6.21 -10.78 -1.24
N VAL A 93 5.36 -10.68 -0.23
CA VAL A 93 5.77 -10.26 1.13
C VAL A 93 6.65 -11.34 1.73
N LYS A 94 7.81 -10.91 2.22
CA LYS A 94 8.78 -11.73 2.94
C LYS A 94 9.45 -10.89 4.04
N PRO A 95 9.87 -11.49 5.17
CA PRO A 95 10.61 -10.76 6.19
C PRO A 95 11.81 -10.01 5.61
N PRO A 96 12.15 -8.82 6.13
CA PRO A 96 11.57 -8.17 7.32
C PRO A 96 10.31 -7.31 7.06
N LEU A 97 9.73 -7.35 5.86
CA LEU A 97 8.43 -6.70 5.59
C LEU A 97 7.30 -7.55 6.17
N PHE A 98 6.45 -6.95 6.99
CA PHE A 98 5.23 -7.57 7.51
C PHE A 98 4.00 -6.87 6.97
N VAL A 99 3.01 -7.64 6.52
CA VAL A 99 1.77 -7.08 5.98
C VAL A 99 0.57 -7.81 6.57
N ASP A 100 -0.27 -7.04 7.27
CA ASP A 100 -1.62 -7.45 7.65
C ASP A 100 -2.60 -7.04 6.55
N SER A 101 -3.70 -7.77 6.38
CA SER A 101 -4.67 -7.46 5.33
C SER A 101 -6.13 -7.51 5.80
N ILE A 102 -6.93 -6.58 5.30
CA ILE A 102 -8.40 -6.62 5.40
C ILE A 102 -8.97 -6.76 3.99
N ILE A 103 -9.41 -7.97 3.65
CA ILE A 103 -10.05 -8.27 2.36
C ILE A 103 -11.55 -8.44 2.61
N GLN A 104 -12.33 -7.40 2.30
CA GLN A 104 -13.78 -7.46 2.48
C GLN A 104 -14.42 -8.39 1.44
N ARG A 105 -15.49 -9.07 1.84
CA ARG A 105 -16.32 -9.83 0.90
C ARG A 105 -17.01 -8.93 -0.11
N HIS A 106 -17.48 -7.77 0.35
CA HIS A 106 -18.17 -6.77 -0.45
C HIS A 106 -17.69 -5.36 -0.12
N GLY A 107 -17.91 -4.43 -1.05
CA GLY A 107 -17.52 -3.02 -0.93
C GLY A 107 -16.82 -2.53 -2.18
N GLY A 108 -16.79 -1.22 -2.39
CA GLY A 108 -16.22 -0.62 -3.59
C GLY A 108 -15.01 0.26 -3.31
N HIS A 109 -14.41 0.74 -4.38
CA HIS A 109 -13.35 1.75 -4.33
C HIS A 109 -13.95 3.14 -4.01
N ASN A 110 -14.44 3.32 -2.78
CA ASN A 110 -15.20 4.51 -2.37
C ASN A 110 -15.11 4.82 -0.87
N PHE A 111 -15.48 6.05 -0.51
CA PHE A 111 -15.43 6.56 0.86
C PHE A 111 -16.33 5.83 1.84
N ALA A 112 -17.48 5.27 1.42
CA ALA A 112 -18.33 4.50 2.32
C ALA A 112 -17.59 3.25 2.82
N THR A 113 -16.90 2.57 1.90
CA THR A 113 -16.08 1.40 2.20
C THR A 113 -14.89 1.76 3.09
N TRP A 114 -14.15 2.82 2.74
CA TRP A 114 -12.97 3.24 3.51
C TRP A 114 -13.32 3.76 4.91
N SER A 115 -14.40 4.52 5.04
CA SER A 115 -14.87 5.04 6.34
C SER A 115 -15.22 3.91 7.31
N GLY A 116 -15.83 2.82 6.80
CA GLY A 116 -16.11 1.63 7.61
C GLY A 116 -14.85 0.91 8.10
N GLN A 117 -13.73 1.02 7.36
CA GLN A 117 -12.44 0.43 7.74
C GLN A 117 -11.62 1.32 8.70
N MET A 118 -11.95 2.61 8.80
CA MET A 118 -11.12 3.59 9.50
C MET A 118 -10.85 3.25 10.97
N PRO A 119 -11.84 2.87 11.79
CA PRO A 119 -11.59 2.54 13.19
C PRO A 119 -10.57 1.42 13.37
N THR A 120 -10.71 0.33 12.59
CA THR A 120 -9.79 -0.81 12.63
C THR A 120 -8.40 -0.42 12.14
N ALA A 121 -8.33 0.34 11.05
CA ALA A 121 -7.07 0.79 10.46
C ALA A 121 -6.29 1.73 11.39
N LEU A 122 -6.96 2.66 12.07
CA LEU A 122 -6.36 3.56 13.05
C LEU A 122 -5.90 2.81 14.29
N SER A 123 -6.71 1.88 14.80
CA SER A 123 -6.34 1.03 15.94
C SER A 123 -5.10 0.18 15.61
N TRP A 124 -5.06 -0.42 14.43
CA TRP A 124 -3.91 -1.18 13.95
C TRP A 124 -2.67 -0.30 13.85
N LEU A 125 -2.79 0.88 13.23
CA LEU A 125 -1.65 1.78 13.04
C LEU A 125 -1.08 2.26 14.37
N SER A 126 -1.94 2.64 15.32
CA SER A 126 -1.55 3.05 16.67
C SER A 126 -0.68 2.01 17.37
N LYS A 127 -1.01 0.71 17.22
CA LYS A 127 -0.23 -0.40 17.80
C LYS A 127 1.14 -0.62 17.16
N LYS A 128 1.37 -0.11 15.94
CA LYS A 128 2.64 -0.26 15.20
C LYS A 128 3.56 0.93 15.34
N LEU A 129 3.05 2.06 15.84
CA LEU A 129 3.84 3.24 16.06
C LEU A 129 4.56 3.16 17.42
N PRO A 130 5.79 3.71 17.51
CA PRO A 130 6.44 3.83 18.79
C PRO A 130 5.57 4.67 19.75
N PRO A 131 5.63 4.41 21.06
CA PRO A 131 4.95 5.26 22.03
C PRO A 131 5.38 6.71 21.85
N ILE A 132 4.46 7.63 22.08
CA ILE A 132 4.76 9.06 22.08
C ILE A 132 5.84 9.28 23.14
N GLN A 133 7.05 9.63 22.69
CA GLN A 133 8.08 10.12 23.59
C GLN A 133 7.64 11.52 24.00
N ALA A 134 7.18 11.67 25.25
CA ALA A 134 7.01 12.98 25.84
C ALA A 134 8.38 13.67 25.83
N ARG A 135 8.45 14.82 25.16
CA ARG A 135 9.64 15.68 25.16
C ARG A 135 9.66 16.50 26.44
#